data_AF-A0A2S7NVC7-F1
#
_entry.id   AF-A0A2S7NVC7-F1
#
_cell.length_a   1.000
_cell.length_b   1.000
_cell.length_c   1.000
_cell.angle_alpha   90.00
_cell.angle_beta   90.00
_cell.angle_gamma   90.00
#
_symmetry.space_group_name_H-M   'P 1'
#
loop_
_entity.id
_entity.type
_entity.pdbx_description
1 polymer ?
#
loop_
_entity_poly.entity_id
_entity_poly.type
_entity_poly.pdbx_seq_one_letter_code
_entity_poly.pdbx_strand_id
1 'polypeptide(L)'
;MPTHLLSDDLSSQHLAHSHFTNHKSHSKPPKMPLSRPGWALATISIITILTQIATLIDPTTFINDFGVESVEGVRLIAFLLILVNCYDLMGALQDNWAVYKFGIVARVAAASLFWSFGPAWRLLVGVEVGTLGVLGGAMVLA
;
A
#
# COMPACT_ATOMS: atom_id res chain seq x y z
N MET A 1 16.92 -21.65 74.67
CA MET A 1 15.59 -21.92 74.11
C MET A 1 14.90 -20.58 73.82
N PRO A 2 14.65 -20.23 72.55
CA PRO A 2 13.63 -19.24 72.23
C PRO A 2 12.50 -19.91 71.43
N THR A 3 11.30 -19.89 72.00
CA THR A 3 10.02 -20.09 71.32
C THR A 3 9.32 -18.73 71.22
N HIS A 4 8.47 -18.59 70.20
CA HIS A 4 7.61 -17.44 69.88
C HIS A 4 8.24 -16.26 69.13
N LEU A 5 8.06 -16.23 67.81
CA LEU A 5 7.14 -15.28 67.14
C LEU A 5 7.32 -15.44 65.63
N LEU A 6 6.62 -16.43 65.07
CA LEU A 6 6.46 -16.65 63.63
C LEU A 6 4.98 -16.84 63.37
N SER A 7 4.19 -15.77 63.51
CA SER A 7 2.73 -15.86 63.29
C SER A 7 2.02 -14.56 62.90
N ASP A 8 2.72 -13.43 62.77
CA ASP A 8 2.03 -12.15 62.47
C ASP A 8 2.08 -11.75 60.98
N ASP A 9 2.78 -12.51 60.13
CA ASP A 9 2.99 -12.12 58.72
C ASP A 9 1.99 -12.78 57.73
N LEU A 10 1.05 -13.58 58.23
CA LEU A 10 0.12 -14.38 57.39
C LEU A 10 -1.32 -13.84 57.36
N SER A 11 -1.69 -12.88 58.20
CA SER A 11 -3.05 -12.30 58.20
C SER A 11 -3.21 -11.17 57.17
N SER A 12 -2.12 -10.49 56.81
CA SER A 12 -2.14 -9.34 55.90
C SER A 12 -2.20 -9.71 54.42
N GLN A 13 -2.02 -10.99 54.06
CA GLN A 13 -2.05 -11.43 52.66
C GLN A 13 -3.43 -11.94 52.20
N HIS A 14 -4.40 -12.14 53.10
CA HIS A 14 -5.64 -12.85 52.77
C HIS A 14 -6.87 -11.96 52.52
N LEU A 15 -6.73 -10.63 52.55
CA LEU A 15 -7.83 -9.67 52.38
C LEU A 15 -7.63 -8.62 51.27
N ALA A 16 -6.68 -8.85 50.36
CA ALA A 16 -6.52 -8.06 49.14
C ALA A 16 -7.04 -8.79 47.88
N HIS A 17 -8.00 -9.71 48.05
CA HIS A 17 -8.81 -10.24 46.95
C HIS A 17 -10.06 -9.39 46.76
N SER A 18 -9.89 -8.17 46.24
CA SER A 18 -10.97 -7.45 45.57
C SER A 18 -10.62 -7.29 44.09
N HIS A 19 -11.12 -8.24 43.31
CA HIS A 19 -11.81 -7.99 42.05
C HIS A 19 -11.42 -6.68 41.31
N PHE A 20 -10.29 -6.70 40.64
CA PHE A 20 -10.10 -5.90 39.42
C PHE A 20 -9.51 -6.81 38.36
N THR A 21 -10.37 -7.66 37.79
CA THR A 21 -10.22 -8.07 36.39
C THR A 21 -10.26 -6.79 35.57
N ASN A 22 -9.07 -6.24 35.32
CA ASN A 22 -8.89 -5.16 34.36
C ASN A 22 -9.28 -5.75 33.00
N HIS A 23 -10.57 -5.63 32.67
CA HIS A 23 -11.06 -5.76 31.32
C HIS A 23 -10.22 -4.77 30.53
N LYS A 24 -9.15 -5.26 29.88
CA LYS A 24 -8.50 -4.55 28.79
C LYS A 24 -9.62 -4.26 27.82
N SER A 25 -10.12 -3.04 27.90
CA SER A 25 -11.01 -2.47 26.92
C SER A 25 -10.32 -2.76 25.59
N HIS A 26 -10.92 -3.62 24.78
CA HIS A 26 -10.59 -3.72 23.36
C HIS A 26 -11.01 -2.39 22.75
N SER A 27 -10.23 -1.34 23.03
CA SER A 27 -10.27 -0.11 22.26
C SER A 27 -9.97 -0.56 20.84
N LYS A 28 -10.98 -0.44 19.97
CA LYS A 28 -10.81 -0.60 18.52
C LYS A 28 -9.49 0.08 18.15
N PRO A 29 -8.59 -0.59 17.41
CA PRO A 29 -7.35 0.05 17.00
C PRO A 29 -7.73 1.40 16.37
N PRO A 30 -7.07 2.51 16.76
CA PRO A 30 -7.35 3.79 16.16
C PRO A 30 -7.25 3.59 14.64
N LYS A 31 -8.33 3.90 13.92
CA LYS A 31 -8.29 3.98 12.46
C LYS A 31 -7.27 5.06 12.15
N MET A 32 -6.04 4.67 11.83
CA MET A 32 -5.03 5.61 11.41
C MET A 32 -5.50 6.14 10.05
N PRO A 33 -5.86 7.44 9.95
CA PRO A 33 -6.24 8.00 8.67
C PRO A 33 -5.02 7.91 7.75
N LEU A 34 -5.20 7.34 6.55
CA LEU A 34 -4.13 7.33 5.55
C LEU A 34 -3.66 8.76 5.29
N SER A 35 -2.34 8.94 5.15
CA SER A 35 -1.78 10.22 4.73
C SER A 35 -2.27 10.60 3.32
N ARG A 36 -2.16 11.89 2.97
CA ARG A 36 -2.47 12.38 1.62
C ARG A 36 -1.75 11.60 0.50
N PRO A 37 -0.42 11.34 0.59
CA PRO A 37 0.26 10.51 -0.40
C PRO A 37 -0.16 9.05 -0.34
N GLY A 38 -0.52 8.51 0.83
CA GLY A 38 -1.14 7.19 0.96
C GLY A 38 -2.43 7.08 0.16
N TRP A 39 -3.33 8.07 0.30
CA TRP A 39 -4.56 8.12 -0.50
C TRP A 39 -4.28 8.26 -1.99
N ALA A 40 -3.40 9.17 -2.39
CA ALA A 40 -3.05 9.37 -3.79
C ALA A 40 -2.48 8.08 -4.41
N LEU A 41 -1.53 7.43 -3.74
CA LEU A 41 -0.93 6.20 -4.22
C LEU A 41 -1.95 5.06 -4.27
N ALA A 42 -2.77 4.88 -3.23
CA ALA A 42 -3.81 3.85 -3.20
C ALA A 42 -4.81 4.04 -4.35
N THR A 43 -5.27 5.27 -4.59
CA THR A 43 -6.19 5.57 -5.69
C THR A 43 -5.57 5.27 -7.05
N ILE A 44 -4.34 5.72 -7.29
CA ILE A 44 -3.65 5.44 -8.56
C ILE A 44 -3.51 3.93 -8.74
N SER A 45 -3.01 3.21 -7.73
CA SER A 45 -2.81 1.77 -7.81
C SER A 45 -4.10 0.99 -8.05
N ILE A 46 -5.20 1.35 -7.39
CA ILE A 46 -6.50 0.70 -7.61
C ILE A 46 -6.98 0.91 -9.05
N ILE A 47 -6.95 2.15 -9.55
CA ILE A 47 -7.38 2.46 -10.91
C ILE A 47 -6.52 1.67 -11.91
N THR A 48 -5.20 1.71 -11.76
CA THR A 48 -4.29 0.99 -12.66
C THR A 48 -4.53 -0.51 -12.63
N ILE A 49 -4.71 -1.12 -11.45
CA ILE A 49 -5.02 -2.56 -11.35
C ILE A 49 -6.31 -2.89 -12.11
N LEU A 50 -7.38 -2.12 -11.92
CA LEU A 50 -8.66 -2.35 -12.62
C LEU A 50 -8.52 -2.22 -14.14
N THR A 51 -7.81 -1.19 -14.61
CA THR A 51 -7.52 -1.03 -16.04
C THR A 51 -6.74 -2.21 -16.60
N GLN A 52 -5.71 -2.69 -15.89
CA GLN A 52 -4.90 -3.82 -16.36
C GLN A 52 -5.63 -5.16 -16.28
N ILE A 53 -6.56 -5.34 -15.32
CA ILE A 53 -7.46 -6.50 -15.30
C ILE A 53 -8.35 -6.49 -16.55
N ALA A 54 -8.90 -5.34 -16.93
CA ALA A 54 -9.67 -5.22 -18.16
C ALA A 54 -8.82 -5.59 -19.39
N THR A 55 -7.57 -5.11 -19.45
CA THR A 55 -6.60 -5.47 -20.51
C THR A 55 -6.28 -6.97 -20.55
N LEU A 56 -6.23 -7.67 -19.41
CA LEU A 56 -6.04 -9.12 -19.37
C LEU A 56 -7.22 -9.89 -19.97
N ILE A 57 -8.44 -9.44 -19.67
CA ILE A 57 -9.67 -10.05 -20.19
C ILE A 57 -9.78 -9.80 -21.69
N ASP A 58 -9.68 -8.53 -22.09
CA ASP A 58 -9.80 -8.07 -23.46
C ASP A 58 -8.66 -7.08 -23.82
N PRO A 59 -7.57 -7.56 -24.43
CA PRO A 59 -6.45 -6.72 -24.84
C PRO A 59 -6.74 -5.93 -26.12
N THR A 60 -7.88 -6.17 -26.79
CA THR A 60 -8.17 -5.61 -28.12
C THR A 60 -8.25 -4.09 -28.08
N THR A 61 -8.85 -3.53 -27.03
CA THR A 61 -8.91 -2.07 -26.81
C THR A 61 -7.51 -1.49 -26.69
N PHE A 62 -6.64 -2.12 -25.90
CA PHE A 62 -5.26 -1.68 -25.74
C PHE A 62 -4.44 -1.82 -27.03
N ILE A 63 -4.63 -2.91 -27.77
CA ILE A 63 -3.96 -3.13 -29.06
C ILE A 63 -4.39 -2.07 -30.09
N ASN A 64 -5.67 -1.73 -30.14
CA ASN A 64 -6.19 -0.72 -31.05
C ASN A 64 -5.76 0.69 -30.67
N ASP A 65 -5.76 1.02 -29.37
CA ASP A 65 -5.40 2.35 -28.86
C ASP A 65 -3.89 2.61 -28.95
N PHE A 66 -3.07 1.57 -28.79
CA PHE A 66 -1.61 1.68 -28.72
C PHE A 66 -0.87 0.99 -29.88
N GLY A 67 -1.57 0.45 -30.87
CA GLY A 67 -0.98 -0.13 -32.09
C GLY A 67 0.01 -1.28 -31.83
N VAL A 68 -0.23 -2.12 -30.82
CA VAL A 68 0.71 -3.18 -30.41
C VAL A 68 0.37 -4.49 -31.11
N GLU A 69 1.34 -5.10 -31.82
CA GLU A 69 1.09 -6.29 -32.64
C GLU A 69 1.05 -7.63 -31.86
N SER A 70 1.48 -7.65 -30.59
CA SER A 70 1.55 -8.89 -29.79
C SER A 70 0.57 -8.88 -28.61
N VAL A 71 -0.43 -9.76 -28.69
CA VAL A 71 -1.43 -10.00 -27.64
C VAL A 71 -0.78 -10.52 -26.37
N GLU A 72 0.14 -11.49 -26.50
CA GLU A 72 0.85 -12.11 -25.39
C GLU A 72 1.73 -11.09 -24.66
N GLY A 73 2.41 -10.22 -25.41
CA GLY A 73 3.22 -9.14 -24.86
C GLY A 73 2.38 -8.13 -24.06
N VAL A 74 1.22 -7.72 -24.59
CA VAL A 74 0.29 -6.83 -23.87
C VAL A 74 -0.20 -7.46 -22.57
N ARG A 75 -0.58 -8.75 -22.60
CA ARG A 75 -1.04 -9.47 -21.40
C ARG A 75 0.07 -9.63 -20.35
N LEU A 76 1.29 -9.93 -20.77
CA LEU A 76 2.43 -10.02 -19.85
C LEU A 76 2.71 -8.66 -19.19
N ILE A 77 2.71 -7.57 -19.96
CA ILE A 77 2.89 -6.21 -19.42
C ILE A 77 1.77 -5.86 -18.45
N ALA A 78 0.52 -6.14 -18.79
CA ALA A 78 -0.63 -5.91 -17.92
C ALA A 78 -0.48 -6.68 -16.59
N PHE A 79 -0.08 -7.95 -16.64
CA PHE A 79 0.19 -8.76 -15.45
C PHE A 79 1.30 -8.17 -14.58
N LEU A 80 2.43 -7.74 -15.17
CA LEU A 80 3.53 -7.11 -14.43
C LEU A 80 3.10 -5.80 -13.77
N LEU A 81 2.31 -4.98 -14.47
CA LEU A 81 1.79 -3.73 -13.94
C LEU A 81 0.81 -3.96 -12.78
N ILE A 82 0.00 -5.03 -12.81
CA ILE A 82 -0.83 -5.41 -11.66
C ILE A 82 0.04 -5.73 -10.45
N LEU A 83 1.08 -6.54 -10.60
CA LEU A 83 1.96 -6.92 -9.49
C LEU A 83 2.63 -5.71 -8.84
N VAL A 84 3.20 -4.81 -9.64
CA VAL A 84 3.84 -3.59 -9.14
C VAL A 84 2.82 -2.70 -8.42
N ASN A 85 1.62 -2.53 -8.97
CA ASN A 85 0.60 -1.70 -8.33
C ASN A 85 -0.01 -2.33 -7.08
N CYS A 86 -0.06 -3.66 -6.99
CA CYS A 86 -0.42 -4.34 -5.74
C CYS A 86 0.61 -4.06 -4.65
N TYR A 87 1.91 -4.02 -4.98
CA TYR A 87 2.96 -3.65 -4.04
C TYR A 87 2.84 -2.19 -3.58
N ASP A 88 2.64 -1.26 -4.52
CA ASP A 88 2.38 0.16 -4.21
C ASP A 88 1.15 0.33 -3.31
N LEU A 89 0.07 -0.42 -3.58
CA LEU A 89 -1.17 -0.40 -2.79
C LEU A 89 -0.93 -0.91 -1.36
N MET A 90 -0.17 -2.00 -1.19
CA MET A 90 0.18 -2.49 0.14
C MET A 90 0.97 -1.45 0.93
N GLY A 91 1.95 -0.79 0.31
CA GLY A 91 2.70 0.29 0.96
C GLY A 91 1.87 1.53 1.25
N ALA A 92 0.90 1.85 0.39
CA ALA A 92 -0.07 2.92 0.60
C ALA A 92 -0.94 2.69 1.84
N LEU A 93 -1.45 1.46 2.00
CA LEU A 93 -2.27 1.08 3.15
C LEU A 93 -1.47 1.02 4.46
N GLN A 94 -0.16 0.77 4.38
CA GLN A 94 0.75 0.78 5.52
C GLN A 94 1.32 2.17 5.85
N ASP A 95 0.92 3.20 5.10
CA ASP A 95 1.45 4.56 5.21
C ASP A 95 2.99 4.63 5.14
N ASN A 96 3.60 3.76 4.32
CA ASN A 96 5.05 3.59 4.30
C ASN A 96 5.72 4.56 3.32
N TRP A 97 6.43 5.54 3.88
CA TRP A 97 7.12 6.57 3.10
C TRP A 97 8.18 6.03 2.13
N ALA A 98 8.79 4.89 2.43
CA ALA A 98 9.74 4.25 1.52
C ALA A 98 9.04 3.76 0.25
N VAL A 99 7.80 3.28 0.37
CA VAL A 99 7.02 2.83 -0.78
C VAL A 99 6.55 3.99 -1.65
N TYR A 100 6.34 5.18 -1.08
CA TYR A 100 6.01 6.37 -1.90
C TYR A 100 7.17 6.78 -2.79
N LYS A 101 8.39 6.76 -2.23
CA LYS A 101 9.62 7.03 -3.00
C LYS A 101 9.85 5.94 -4.05
N PHE A 102 9.62 4.68 -3.69
CA PHE A 102 9.66 3.58 -4.65
C PHE A 102 8.65 3.76 -5.78
N GLY A 103 7.41 4.15 -5.46
CA GLY A 103 6.36 4.41 -6.45
C GLY A 103 6.69 5.54 -7.41
N ILE A 104 7.48 6.53 -7.00
CA ILE A 104 8.06 7.54 -7.91
C ILE A 104 9.09 6.89 -8.84
N VAL A 105 10.06 6.15 -8.30
CA VAL A 105 11.12 5.52 -9.09
C VAL A 105 10.54 4.50 -10.08
N ALA A 106 9.56 3.71 -9.65
CA ALA A 106 8.88 2.72 -10.48
C ALA A 106 8.18 3.36 -11.69
N ARG A 107 7.49 4.48 -11.48
CA ARG A 107 6.83 5.23 -12.57
C ARG A 107 7.83 5.88 -13.53
N VAL A 108 8.96 6.39 -13.03
CA VAL A 108 10.05 6.90 -13.89
C VAL A 108 10.65 5.78 -14.74
N ALA A 109 10.87 4.60 -14.15
CA ALA A 109 11.35 3.43 -14.87
C ALA A 109 10.34 2.97 -15.93
N ALA A 110 9.04 2.92 -15.59
CA ALA A 110 7.96 2.59 -16.52
C ALA A 110 7.88 3.60 -17.68
N ALA A 111 7.91 4.91 -17.39
CA ALA A 111 7.94 5.96 -18.39
C ALA A 111 9.13 5.82 -19.34
N SER A 112 10.31 5.48 -18.81
CA SER A 112 11.53 5.28 -19.63
C SER A 112 11.41 4.05 -20.53
N LEU A 113 10.84 2.95 -20.00
CA LEU A 113 10.53 1.75 -20.77
C LEU A 113 9.55 2.04 -21.90
N PHE A 114 8.44 2.69 -21.60
CA PHE A 114 7.44 3.08 -22.60
C PHE A 114 8.02 4.01 -23.66
N TRP A 115 8.88 4.95 -23.28
CA TRP A 115 9.58 5.80 -24.25
C TRP A 115 10.46 4.99 -25.21
N SER A 116 11.11 3.93 -24.71
CA SER A 116 11.99 3.07 -25.50
C SER A 116 11.25 2.16 -26.50
N PHE A 117 9.99 1.82 -26.25
CA PHE A 117 9.18 0.97 -27.12
C PHE A 117 8.61 1.70 -28.35
N GLY A 118 8.86 3.00 -28.47
CA GLY A 118 8.56 3.78 -29.68
C GLY A 118 7.31 4.66 -29.58
N PRO A 119 6.89 5.27 -30.69
CA PRO A 119 5.88 6.34 -30.70
C PRO A 119 4.52 5.91 -30.13
N ALA A 120 4.14 4.66 -30.34
CA ALA A 120 2.84 4.11 -29.95
C ALA A 120 2.63 4.10 -28.41
N TRP A 121 3.72 4.06 -27.65
CA TRP A 121 3.71 4.01 -26.18
C TRP A 121 3.80 5.39 -25.50
N ARG A 122 3.93 6.48 -26.27
CA ARG A 122 4.11 7.84 -25.74
C ARG A 122 2.92 8.34 -24.92
N LEU A 123 1.71 7.89 -25.23
CA LEU A 123 0.53 8.20 -24.44
C LEU A 123 0.65 7.67 -23.01
N LEU A 124 1.20 6.45 -22.85
CA LEU A 124 1.43 5.86 -21.53
C LEU A 124 2.53 6.60 -20.76
N VAL A 125 3.54 7.14 -21.43
CA VAL A 125 4.52 8.05 -20.82
C VAL A 125 3.83 9.27 -20.21
N GLY A 126 2.86 9.87 -20.92
CA GLY A 126 2.06 10.98 -20.41
C GLY A 126 1.27 10.62 -19.15
N VAL A 127 0.68 9.42 -19.11
CA VAL A 127 -0.04 8.90 -17.93
C VAL A 127 0.91 8.71 -16.74
N GLU A 128 2.09 8.12 -16.95
CA GLU A 128 3.11 7.95 -15.91
C GLU A 128 3.59 9.29 -15.35
N VAL A 129 3.83 10.29 -16.21
CA VAL A 129 4.21 11.65 -15.78
C VAL A 129 3.07 12.35 -15.01
N GLY A 130 1.82 12.19 -15.46
CA GLY A 130 0.66 12.74 -14.77
C GLY A 130 0.48 12.15 -13.37
N THR A 131 0.59 10.83 -13.25
CA THR A 131 0.49 10.14 -11.95
C THR A 131 1.67 10.46 -11.03
N LEU A 132 2.87 10.64 -11.58
CA LEU A 132 4.03 11.18 -10.86
C LEU A 132 3.75 12.57 -10.29
N GLY A 133 3.14 13.45 -11.07
CA GLY A 133 2.75 14.79 -10.62
C GLY A 133 1.76 14.77 -9.46
N VAL A 134 0.74 13.92 -9.55
CA VAL A 134 -0.26 13.75 -8.48
C VAL A 134 0.38 13.23 -7.19
N LEU A 135 1.19 12.17 -7.28
CA LEU A 135 1.85 11.58 -6.13
C LEU A 135 2.89 12.54 -5.52
N GLY A 136 3.74 13.15 -6.36
CA GLY A 136 4.74 14.13 -5.93
C GLY A 136 4.10 15.36 -5.28
N GLY A 137 3.02 15.89 -5.85
CA GLY A 137 2.24 16.98 -5.26
C GLY A 137 1.63 16.60 -3.92
N ALA A 138 1.06 15.39 -3.81
CA ALA A 138 0.52 14.89 -2.55
C ALA A 138 1.59 14.74 -1.46
N MET A 139 2.82 14.36 -1.83
CA MET A 139 3.96 14.28 -0.91
C MET A 139 4.48 15.65 -0.47
N VAL A 140 4.49 16.66 -1.35
CA VAL A 140 4.91 18.03 -1.01
C VAL A 140 3.93 18.72 -0.06
N LEU A 141 2.64 18.38 -0.17
CA LEU A 141 1.56 18.94 0.66
C LEU A 141 1.31 18.15 1.95
N ALA A 142 2.07 17.10 2.23
CA ALA A 142 1.96 16.28 3.44
C ALA A 142 2.86 16.83 4.55
#